data_AF-A0A3C1X9Q5-F1
#
_entry.id   AF-A0A3C1X9Q5-F1
#
_cell.length_a   1.000
_cell.length_b   1.000
_cell.length_c   1.000
_cell.angle_alpha   90.00
_cell.angle_beta   90.00
_cell.angle_gamma   90.00
#
_symmetry.space_group_name_H-M   'P 1'
#
loop_
_entity.id
_entity.type
_entity.pdbx_description
1 polymer ?
#
loop_
_entity_poly.entity_id
_entity_poly.type
_entity_poly.pdbx_seq_one_letter_code
_entity_poly.pdbx_strand_id
1 'polypeptide(L)'
;RPSMGSWISYGLGTLNRNLPSFIVLAPHTPYAGGQVWGSDFLPGAYQGTRVVPGTQPVANIQRRVGSEELQRLELGLLAGINRRHQLRRSDDPELAARIQSFETAFGMQREMPDVFDLSDETEQTFRSYGLQPGSTAGFGWQCLVARRLAERGVRFVELIDTGASGNWDAHGDMMSHAPLAANVDQPVAALLKDLKQRGLLDDTLVVWTTEFGRTPFNAAPQAAGREHHHWVFSSWLAGGGVRGGMSWGQSDDYGIDVASDEVHVHDFHATILHLLGLDHTRLTWRNSGRDYRLTDVHGRVVHEILS
;
A
#
# COMPACT_ATOMS: atom_id res chain seq x y z
N ARG A 1 13.41 8.62 -0.40
CA ARG A 1 13.00 8.55 1.03
C ARG A 1 12.14 7.31 1.22
N PRO A 2 12.09 6.72 2.42
CA PRO A 2 11.23 5.57 2.69
C PRO A 2 9.77 5.92 2.44
N SER A 3 9.04 4.96 1.86
CA SER A 3 7.60 5.05 1.61
C SER A 3 6.79 5.09 2.91
N MET A 4 5.53 5.53 2.83
CA MET A 4 4.60 5.48 3.97
C MET A 4 4.43 4.05 4.49
N GLY A 5 4.26 3.07 3.59
CA GLY A 5 4.14 1.66 3.96
C GLY A 5 5.37 1.15 4.73
N SER A 6 6.58 1.58 4.35
CA SER A 6 7.80 1.24 5.09
C SER A 6 7.86 1.88 6.49
N TRP A 7 7.41 3.13 6.64
CA TRP A 7 7.32 3.77 7.96
C TRP A 7 6.30 3.10 8.87
N ILE A 8 5.14 2.70 8.34
CA ILE A 8 4.09 1.99 9.08
C ILE A 8 4.55 0.59 9.46
N SER A 9 5.20 -0.12 8.52
CA SER A 9 5.81 -1.42 8.74
C SER A 9 6.87 -1.37 9.86
N TYR A 10 7.69 -0.32 9.89
CA TYR A 10 8.64 -0.05 10.97
C TYR A 10 7.95 0.26 12.30
N GLY A 11 6.97 1.18 12.30
CA GLY A 11 6.32 1.67 13.51
C GLY A 11 5.41 0.65 14.20
N LEU A 12 4.69 -0.16 13.42
CA LEU A 12 3.68 -1.11 13.94
C LEU A 12 4.15 -2.57 13.94
N GLY A 13 5.28 -2.87 13.32
CA GLY A 13 5.79 -4.23 13.15
C GLY A 13 4.84 -5.10 12.32
N THR A 14 4.67 -6.36 12.72
CA THR A 14 3.71 -7.28 12.10
C THR A 14 2.85 -7.98 13.15
N LEU A 15 1.57 -8.22 12.84
CA LEU A 15 0.71 -9.12 13.62
C LEU A 15 0.82 -10.57 13.12
N ASN A 16 1.37 -10.76 11.92
CA ASN A 16 1.50 -12.03 11.26
C ASN A 16 2.97 -12.28 10.90
N ARG A 17 3.58 -13.31 11.50
CA ARG A 17 4.99 -13.65 11.23
C ARG A 17 5.20 -14.36 9.91
N ASN A 18 4.12 -14.86 9.31
CA ASN A 18 4.16 -15.62 8.07
C ASN A 18 3.87 -14.76 6.83
N LEU A 19 3.40 -13.53 7.01
CA LEU A 19 3.19 -12.56 5.94
C LEU A 19 4.03 -11.29 6.15
N PRO A 20 4.51 -10.65 5.09
CA PRO A 20 5.09 -9.32 5.19
C PRO A 20 4.09 -8.33 5.78
N SER A 21 4.55 -7.41 6.62
CA SER A 21 3.66 -6.35 7.13
C SER A 21 3.31 -5.30 6.07
N PHE A 22 4.08 -5.22 4.99
CA PHE A 22 3.85 -4.32 3.86
C PHE A 22 3.83 -5.10 2.53
N ILE A 23 2.65 -5.20 1.93
CA ILE A 23 2.42 -5.85 0.64
C ILE A 23 1.94 -4.82 -0.39
N VAL A 24 2.41 -4.97 -1.62
CA VAL A 24 2.02 -4.10 -2.75
C VAL A 24 1.43 -4.97 -3.85
N LEU A 25 0.16 -4.77 -4.17
CA LEU A 25 -0.51 -5.44 -5.29
C LEU A 25 -0.36 -4.54 -6.53
N ALA A 26 0.54 -4.91 -7.44
CA ALA A 26 0.87 -4.08 -8.60
C ALA A 26 1.10 -4.91 -9.87
N PRO A 27 0.20 -4.83 -10.88
CA PRO A 27 0.33 -5.57 -12.14
C PRO A 27 1.56 -5.13 -12.92
N HIS A 28 1.85 -3.83 -12.89
CA HIS A 28 2.99 -3.23 -13.53
C HIS A 28 3.73 -2.33 -12.55
N THR A 29 4.96 -1.97 -12.91
CA THR A 29 5.72 -0.99 -12.14
C THR A 29 5.24 0.42 -12.52
N PRO A 30 4.97 1.32 -11.56
CA PRO A 30 4.63 2.72 -11.84
C PRO A 30 5.85 3.51 -12.35
N TYR A 31 5.66 4.76 -12.75
CA TYR A 31 6.74 5.62 -13.28
C TYR A 31 7.95 5.72 -12.35
N ALA A 32 7.72 5.88 -11.05
CA ALA A 32 8.77 5.98 -10.04
C ALA A 32 9.41 4.63 -9.66
N GLY A 33 9.09 3.54 -10.36
CA GLY A 33 9.74 2.25 -10.10
C GLY A 33 9.31 1.64 -8.76
N GLY A 34 10.19 0.81 -8.19
CA GLY A 34 10.00 0.29 -6.82
C GLY A 34 10.25 1.30 -5.71
N GLN A 35 10.56 2.56 -6.04
CA GLN A 35 10.80 3.61 -5.04
C GLN A 35 9.53 3.92 -4.24
N VAL A 36 8.35 3.82 -4.85
CA VAL A 36 7.07 4.13 -4.19
C VAL A 36 6.75 3.23 -3.00
N TRP A 37 7.30 2.02 -2.97
CA TRP A 37 7.23 1.09 -1.83
C TRP A 37 8.61 0.77 -1.24
N GLY A 38 9.58 1.67 -1.47
CA GLY A 38 10.96 1.56 -1.04
C GLY A 38 11.15 1.79 0.47
N SER A 39 12.01 0.99 1.09
CA SER A 39 12.52 1.20 2.46
C SER A 39 13.63 2.24 2.53
N ASP A 40 14.37 2.45 1.43
CA ASP A 40 15.47 3.42 1.31
C ASP A 40 16.51 3.23 2.42
N PHE A 41 16.58 4.14 3.40
CA PHE A 41 17.51 4.04 4.53
C PHE A 41 16.95 3.28 5.74
N LEU A 42 15.67 2.89 5.74
CA LEU A 42 15.14 1.96 6.74
C LEU A 42 15.65 0.55 6.44
N PRO A 43 15.75 -0.34 7.45
CA PRO A 43 16.12 -1.73 7.22
C PRO A 43 15.27 -2.39 6.12
N GLY A 44 15.91 -3.18 5.26
CA GLY A 44 15.26 -3.82 4.10
C GLY A 44 14.11 -4.77 4.47
N ALA A 45 13.99 -5.17 5.74
CA ALA A 45 12.84 -5.92 6.24
C ALA A 45 11.51 -5.15 6.15
N TYR A 46 11.55 -3.82 6.03
CA TYR A 46 10.38 -2.94 5.88
C TYR A 46 10.12 -2.53 4.42
N GLN A 47 10.82 -3.15 3.47
CA GLN A 47 10.58 -2.97 2.03
C GLN A 47 9.23 -3.57 1.65
N GLY A 48 8.45 -2.87 0.82
CA GLY A 48 7.21 -3.41 0.29
C GLY A 48 7.46 -4.66 -0.56
N THR A 49 6.71 -5.72 -0.27
CA THR A 49 6.75 -6.97 -1.05
C THR A 49 5.75 -6.88 -2.18
N ARG A 50 6.24 -6.76 -3.42
CA ARG A 50 5.38 -6.70 -4.60
C ARG A 50 4.80 -8.08 -4.95
N VAL A 51 3.50 -8.11 -5.11
CA VAL A 51 2.71 -9.21 -5.65
C VAL A 51 2.23 -8.78 -7.04
N VAL A 52 2.48 -9.62 -8.05
CA VAL A 52 2.06 -9.37 -9.42
C VAL A 52 0.84 -10.21 -9.72
N PRO A 53 -0.36 -9.64 -9.95
CA PRO A 53 -1.53 -10.42 -10.34
C PRO A 53 -1.24 -11.42 -11.47
N GLY A 54 -1.77 -12.64 -11.35
CA GLY A 54 -1.56 -13.76 -12.28
C GLY A 54 -1.58 -15.12 -11.59
N THR A 55 -1.18 -16.17 -12.31
CA THR A 55 -1.18 -17.55 -11.79
C THR A 55 -0.06 -17.84 -10.80
N GLN A 56 0.99 -17.04 -10.80
CA GLN A 56 2.09 -17.13 -9.84
C GLN A 56 2.40 -15.74 -9.25
N PRO A 57 1.56 -15.24 -8.31
CA PRO A 57 1.65 -13.85 -7.87
C PRO A 57 2.94 -13.48 -7.15
N VAL A 58 3.59 -14.48 -6.55
CA VAL A 58 4.90 -14.36 -5.90
C VAL A 58 5.82 -15.44 -6.45
N ALA A 59 6.97 -15.02 -6.98
CA ALA A 59 7.97 -15.92 -7.52
C ALA A 59 8.58 -16.79 -6.41
N ASN A 60 8.92 -18.04 -6.75
CA ASN A 60 9.62 -18.98 -5.86
C ASN A 60 8.92 -19.25 -4.51
N ILE A 61 7.60 -19.07 -4.44
CA ILE A 61 6.81 -19.31 -3.23
C ILE A 61 6.60 -20.81 -2.95
N GLN A 62 6.75 -21.64 -3.99
CA GLN A 62 6.63 -23.08 -3.85
C GLN A 62 7.93 -23.70 -3.32
N ARG A 63 7.76 -24.59 -2.34
CA ARG A 63 8.83 -25.43 -1.79
C ARG A 63 9.48 -26.27 -2.89
N ARG A 64 10.82 -26.22 -2.98
CA ARG A 64 11.59 -26.98 -3.98
C ARG A 64 11.98 -28.40 -3.56
N VAL A 65 12.06 -28.65 -2.25
CA VAL A 65 12.45 -29.96 -1.70
C VAL A 65 11.28 -30.94 -1.67
N GLY A 66 11.54 -32.23 -1.43
CA GLY A 66 10.54 -33.30 -1.49
C GLY A 66 9.57 -33.36 -0.31
N SER A 67 10.04 -33.14 0.93
CA SER A 67 9.19 -33.09 2.14
C SER A 67 9.34 -31.81 2.98
N GLU A 68 8.31 -31.46 3.75
CA GLU A 68 8.35 -30.35 4.71
C GLU A 68 9.45 -30.55 5.76
N GLU A 69 9.66 -31.80 6.18
CA GLU A 69 10.72 -32.16 7.12
C GLU A 69 12.12 -31.83 6.58
N LEU A 70 12.41 -32.18 5.32
CA LEU A 70 13.68 -31.84 4.68
C LEU A 70 13.87 -30.32 4.60
N GLN A 71 12.83 -29.57 4.27
CA GLN A 71 12.90 -28.11 4.24
C GLN A 71 13.23 -27.52 5.61
N ARG A 72 12.59 -28.05 6.66
CA ARG A 72 12.83 -27.60 8.05
C ARG A 72 14.28 -27.85 8.47
N LEU A 73 14.85 -28.98 8.07
CA LEU A 73 16.26 -29.30 8.33
C LEU A 73 17.21 -28.36 7.58
N GLU A 74 16.98 -28.10 6.29
CA GLU A 74 17.77 -27.16 5.49
C GLU A 74 17.73 -25.74 6.07
N LEU A 75 16.53 -25.25 6.38
CA LEU A 75 16.35 -23.92 6.99
C LEU A 75 16.94 -23.85 8.39
N GLY A 76 16.85 -24.92 9.18
CA GLY A 76 17.50 -25.02 10.49
C GLY A 76 19.02 -24.89 10.40
N LEU A 77 19.65 -25.55 9.42
CA LEU A 77 21.08 -25.43 9.14
C LEU A 77 21.45 -24.00 8.70
N LEU A 78 20.71 -23.44 7.75
CA LEU A 78 20.91 -22.07 7.27
C LEU A 78 20.78 -21.05 8.41
N ALA A 79 19.77 -21.18 9.26
CA ALA A 79 19.60 -20.34 10.44
C ALA A 79 20.79 -20.46 11.42
N GLY A 80 21.33 -21.67 11.61
CA GLY A 80 22.55 -21.88 12.40
C GLY A 80 23.81 -21.25 11.79
N ILE A 81 23.92 -21.22 10.46
CA ILE A 81 25.01 -20.52 9.74
C ILE A 81 24.84 -19.01 9.87
N ASN A 82 23.63 -18.49 9.63
CA ASN A 82 23.31 -17.07 9.72
C ASN A 82 23.57 -16.52 11.12
N ARG A 83 23.12 -17.22 12.19
CA ARG A 83 23.41 -16.81 13.58
C ARG A 83 24.90 -16.73 13.88
N ARG A 84 25.70 -17.72 13.43
CA ARG A 84 27.16 -17.68 13.60
C ARG A 84 27.80 -16.53 12.83
N HIS A 85 27.28 -16.20 11.65
CA HIS A 85 27.75 -15.08 10.86
C HIS A 85 27.43 -13.74 11.53
N GLN A 86 26.22 -13.61 12.09
CA GLN A 86 25.73 -12.42 12.80
C GLN A 86 26.50 -12.17 14.10
N LEU A 87 26.89 -13.20 14.85
CA LEU A 87 27.70 -13.04 16.07
C LEU A 87 29.04 -12.31 15.82
N ARG A 88 29.57 -12.36 14.59
CA ARG A 88 30.80 -11.65 14.20
C ARG A 88 30.54 -10.23 13.67
N ARG A 89 29.27 -9.84 13.53
CA ARG A 89 28.77 -8.61 12.89
C ARG A 89 27.47 -8.16 13.57
N SER A 90 27.49 -8.04 14.90
CA SER A 90 26.29 -7.71 15.68
C SER A 90 25.66 -6.38 15.26
N ASP A 91 26.47 -5.47 14.71
CA ASP A 91 26.10 -4.10 14.39
C ASP A 91 25.82 -3.92 12.88
N ASP A 92 25.61 -5.01 12.14
CA ASP A 92 25.26 -4.99 10.71
C ASP A 92 23.73 -5.09 10.51
N PRO A 93 23.04 -3.95 10.32
CA PRO A 93 21.58 -3.93 10.14
C PRO A 93 21.15 -4.56 8.82
N GLU A 94 22.01 -4.60 7.80
CA GLU A 94 21.69 -5.19 6.50
C GLU A 94 21.62 -6.73 6.61
N LEU A 95 22.57 -7.33 7.34
CA LEU A 95 22.56 -8.76 7.63
C LEU A 95 21.30 -9.16 8.41
N ALA A 96 20.94 -8.42 9.46
CA ALA A 96 19.74 -8.69 10.26
C ALA A 96 18.46 -8.60 9.40
N ALA A 97 18.35 -7.57 8.57
CA ALA A 97 17.24 -7.40 7.64
C ALA A 97 17.13 -8.58 6.67
N ARG A 98 18.24 -9.03 6.07
CA ARG A 98 18.25 -10.18 5.16
C ARG A 98 17.79 -11.46 5.84
N ILE A 99 18.22 -11.73 7.06
CA ILE A 99 17.78 -12.91 7.83
C ILE A 99 16.26 -12.86 8.04
N GLN A 100 15.75 -11.72 8.50
CA GLN A 100 14.31 -11.54 8.73
C GLN A 100 13.48 -11.69 7.44
N SER A 101 13.96 -11.16 6.31
CA SER A 101 13.30 -11.33 5.01
C SER A 101 13.20 -12.80 4.60
N PHE A 102 14.24 -13.60 4.82
CA PHE A 102 14.20 -15.04 4.49
C PHE A 102 13.29 -15.84 5.41
N GLU A 103 13.23 -15.50 6.71
CA GLU A 103 12.29 -16.14 7.64
C GLU A 103 10.84 -15.83 7.25
N THR A 104 10.56 -14.57 6.88
CA THR A 104 9.23 -14.16 6.38
C THR A 104 8.90 -14.91 5.09
N ALA A 105 9.84 -15.00 4.14
CA ALA A 105 9.65 -15.74 2.89
C ALA A 105 9.33 -17.22 3.09
N PHE A 106 9.88 -17.86 4.14
CA PHE A 106 9.49 -19.23 4.49
C PHE A 106 8.03 -19.31 4.96
N GLY A 107 7.61 -18.42 5.87
CA GLY A 107 6.22 -18.36 6.31
C GLY A 107 5.23 -18.07 5.18
N MET A 108 5.64 -17.24 4.22
CA MET A 108 4.81 -16.91 3.06
C MET A 108 4.49 -18.14 2.21
N GLN A 109 5.36 -19.16 2.16
CA GLN A 109 5.10 -20.41 1.42
C GLN A 109 3.87 -21.15 1.94
N ARG A 110 3.53 -20.94 3.21
CA ARG A 110 2.37 -21.55 3.86
C ARG A 110 1.12 -20.70 3.68
N GLU A 111 1.19 -19.39 3.93
CA GLU A 111 -0.02 -18.56 4.03
C GLU A 111 -0.39 -17.81 2.74
N MET A 112 0.56 -17.43 1.89
CA MET A 112 0.24 -16.69 0.67
C MET A 112 -0.61 -17.48 -0.34
N PRO A 113 -0.42 -18.81 -0.54
CA PRO A 113 -1.32 -19.56 -1.41
C PRO A 113 -2.80 -19.40 -1.01
N ASP A 114 -3.11 -19.49 0.28
CA ASP A 114 -4.47 -19.35 0.80
C ASP A 114 -5.00 -17.91 0.66
N VAL A 115 -4.13 -16.91 0.64
CA VAL A 115 -4.53 -15.51 0.35
C VAL A 115 -5.03 -15.38 -1.08
N PHE A 116 -4.32 -15.98 -2.04
CA PHE A 116 -4.60 -15.85 -3.46
C PHE A 116 -5.63 -16.85 -3.99
N ASP A 117 -5.90 -17.92 -3.25
CA ASP A 117 -6.99 -18.84 -3.54
C ASP A 117 -8.33 -18.21 -3.18
N LEU A 118 -9.13 -17.96 -4.22
CA LEU A 118 -10.47 -17.37 -4.13
C LEU A 118 -11.57 -18.41 -4.37
N SER A 119 -11.25 -19.71 -4.43
CA SER A 119 -12.21 -20.77 -4.74
C SER A 119 -13.35 -20.87 -3.71
N ASP A 120 -13.09 -20.45 -2.47
CA ASP A 120 -14.09 -20.41 -1.39
C ASP A 120 -15.00 -19.15 -1.43
N GLU A 121 -14.73 -18.18 -2.32
CA GLU A 121 -15.54 -16.97 -2.42
C GLU A 121 -16.86 -17.23 -3.15
N THR A 122 -17.92 -16.58 -2.68
CA THR A 122 -19.26 -16.75 -3.27
C THR A 122 -19.37 -16.08 -4.64
N GLU A 123 -20.28 -16.55 -5.48
CA GLU A 123 -20.61 -15.89 -6.75
C GLU A 123 -21.08 -14.43 -6.54
N GLN A 124 -21.73 -14.16 -5.40
CA GLN A 124 -22.11 -12.79 -5.03
C GLN A 124 -20.89 -11.93 -4.74
N THR A 125 -19.88 -12.47 -4.05
CA THR A 125 -18.60 -11.77 -3.83
C THR A 125 -17.96 -11.45 -5.17
N PHE A 126 -17.77 -12.44 -6.06
CA PHE A 126 -17.19 -12.20 -7.38
C PHE A 126 -17.92 -11.10 -8.16
N ARG A 127 -19.25 -11.19 -8.24
CA ARG A 127 -20.06 -10.15 -8.90
C ARG A 127 -19.90 -8.78 -8.27
N SER A 128 -19.83 -8.68 -6.94
CA SER A 128 -19.67 -7.38 -6.27
C SER A 128 -18.37 -6.69 -6.65
N TYR A 129 -17.26 -7.43 -6.76
CA TYR A 129 -15.94 -6.93 -7.17
C TYR A 129 -15.76 -6.83 -8.70
N GLY A 130 -16.79 -7.13 -9.51
CA GLY A 130 -16.67 -7.11 -10.97
C GLY A 130 -15.79 -8.24 -11.53
N LEU A 131 -15.69 -9.36 -10.83
CA LEU A 131 -14.86 -10.51 -11.17
C LEU A 131 -15.68 -11.70 -11.65
N GLN A 132 -15.02 -12.61 -12.35
CA GLN A 132 -15.51 -13.95 -12.63
C GLN A 132 -14.82 -14.98 -11.72
N PRO A 133 -15.46 -16.10 -11.34
CA PRO A 133 -14.79 -17.19 -10.66
C PRO A 133 -13.52 -17.63 -11.39
N GLY A 134 -12.41 -17.80 -10.64
CA GLY A 134 -11.10 -18.13 -11.21
C GLY A 134 -10.29 -16.94 -11.74
N SER A 135 -10.81 -15.71 -11.60
CA SER A 135 -10.05 -14.49 -11.91
C SER A 135 -8.80 -14.39 -11.03
N THR A 136 -7.66 -14.11 -11.65
CA THR A 136 -6.35 -13.96 -10.98
C THR A 136 -5.71 -12.59 -11.22
N ALA A 137 -6.44 -11.68 -11.88
CA ALA A 137 -5.97 -10.36 -12.28
C ALA A 137 -7.10 -9.32 -12.27
N GLY A 138 -6.72 -8.06 -12.49
CA GLY A 138 -7.64 -6.91 -12.47
C GLY A 138 -7.74 -6.25 -11.09
N PHE A 139 -8.27 -5.03 -11.06
CA PHE A 139 -8.35 -4.25 -9.81
C PHE A 139 -9.36 -4.82 -8.81
N GLY A 140 -10.43 -5.46 -9.32
CA GLY A 140 -11.33 -6.32 -8.52
C GLY A 140 -10.58 -7.38 -7.72
N TRP A 141 -9.65 -8.08 -8.35
CA TRP A 141 -8.86 -9.13 -7.70
C TRP A 141 -7.94 -8.53 -6.65
N GLN A 142 -7.30 -7.38 -6.94
CA GLN A 142 -6.46 -6.69 -5.98
C GLN A 142 -7.26 -6.30 -4.72
N CYS A 143 -8.45 -5.73 -4.88
CA CYS A 143 -9.32 -5.35 -3.77
C CYS A 143 -9.73 -6.56 -2.93
N LEU A 144 -10.14 -7.65 -3.57
CA LEU A 144 -10.54 -8.88 -2.90
C LEU A 144 -9.38 -9.53 -2.13
N VAL A 145 -8.19 -9.56 -2.73
CA VAL A 145 -6.96 -10.03 -2.07
C VAL A 145 -6.57 -9.11 -0.92
N ALA A 146 -6.70 -7.79 -1.08
CA ALA A 146 -6.41 -6.83 -0.02
C ALA A 146 -7.29 -7.04 1.21
N ARG A 147 -8.59 -7.32 1.01
CA ARG A 147 -9.48 -7.73 2.10
C ARG A 147 -8.97 -8.99 2.81
N ARG A 148 -8.57 -10.02 2.06
CA ARG A 148 -8.02 -11.28 2.63
C ARG A 148 -6.70 -11.08 3.38
N LEU A 149 -5.87 -10.13 2.94
CA LEU A 149 -4.64 -9.74 3.61
C LEU A 149 -4.92 -8.97 4.91
N ALA A 150 -5.91 -8.07 4.90
CA ALA A 150 -6.36 -7.36 6.11
C ALA A 150 -6.90 -8.35 7.16
N GLU A 151 -7.71 -9.33 6.76
CA GLU A 151 -8.18 -10.43 7.64
C GLU A 151 -7.05 -11.23 8.29
N ARG A 152 -5.89 -11.30 7.64
CA ARG A 152 -4.71 -12.03 8.10
C ARG A 152 -3.69 -11.12 8.80
N GLY A 153 -4.06 -9.88 9.12
CA GLY A 153 -3.26 -8.98 9.94
C GLY A 153 -2.08 -8.33 9.22
N VAL A 154 -2.11 -8.22 7.89
CA VAL A 154 -1.13 -7.41 7.15
C VAL A 154 -1.36 -5.93 7.47
N ARG A 155 -0.31 -5.22 7.89
CA ARG A 155 -0.41 -3.84 8.42
C ARG A 155 -0.66 -2.79 7.34
N PHE A 156 -0.10 -2.99 6.16
CA PHE A 156 -0.20 -2.05 5.06
C PHE A 156 -0.31 -2.81 3.74
N VAL A 157 -1.41 -2.58 3.01
CA VAL A 157 -1.63 -3.13 1.68
C VAL A 157 -1.79 -1.97 0.72
N GLU A 158 -0.87 -1.86 -0.24
CA GLU A 158 -0.90 -0.84 -1.28
C GLU A 158 -1.41 -1.44 -2.58
N LEU A 159 -2.43 -0.84 -3.19
CA LEU A 159 -3.01 -1.29 -4.44
C LEU A 159 -2.64 -0.29 -5.53
N ILE A 160 -2.06 -0.79 -6.61
CA ILE A 160 -1.69 0.03 -7.77
C ILE A 160 -2.50 -0.47 -8.96
N ASP A 161 -3.36 0.42 -9.46
CA ASP A 161 -4.28 0.13 -10.56
C ASP A 161 -3.53 -0.18 -11.87
N THR A 162 -2.63 0.71 -12.28
CA THR A 162 -1.95 0.67 -13.59
C THR A 162 -0.41 0.68 -13.47
N GLY A 163 0.29 0.82 -14.60
CA GLY A 163 1.75 0.96 -14.64
C GLY A 163 2.24 2.35 -15.03
N ALA A 164 3.48 2.42 -15.53
CA ALA A 164 4.06 3.61 -16.17
C ALA A 164 3.45 3.94 -17.54
N SER A 165 2.44 3.21 -18.01
CA SER A 165 1.74 3.46 -19.27
C SER A 165 0.27 3.07 -19.13
N GLY A 166 -0.59 3.68 -19.94
CA GLY A 166 -2.04 3.49 -19.88
C GLY A 166 -2.60 3.81 -18.49
N ASN A 167 -2.15 4.92 -17.91
CA ASN A 167 -2.38 5.28 -16.52
C ASN A 167 -3.10 6.63 -16.40
N TRP A 168 -3.18 7.12 -15.16
CA TRP A 168 -3.86 8.35 -14.80
C TRP A 168 -3.11 9.64 -15.26
N ASP A 169 -1.94 9.53 -15.90
CA ASP A 169 -1.15 10.65 -16.42
C ASP A 169 -1.58 11.08 -17.84
N ALA A 170 -2.80 11.62 -17.94
CA ALA A 170 -3.44 11.97 -19.21
C ALA A 170 -3.06 13.37 -19.72
N HIS A 171 -2.02 13.44 -20.57
CA HIS A 171 -1.62 14.67 -21.27
C HIS A 171 -2.29 14.86 -22.64
N GLY A 172 -2.69 13.77 -23.29
CA GLY A 172 -3.26 13.79 -24.65
C GLY A 172 -4.78 14.02 -24.67
N ASP A 173 -5.50 13.33 -23.79
CA ASP A 173 -6.97 13.35 -23.73
C ASP A 173 -7.46 12.93 -22.34
N MET A 174 -8.22 13.79 -21.67
CA MET A 174 -8.82 13.50 -20.37
C MET A 174 -9.84 12.35 -20.41
N MET A 175 -10.45 12.07 -21.55
CA MET A 175 -11.38 10.95 -21.70
C MET A 175 -10.69 9.59 -21.55
N SER A 176 -9.36 9.53 -21.61
CA SER A 176 -8.60 8.32 -21.27
C SER A 176 -8.77 7.86 -19.82
N HIS A 177 -9.23 8.74 -18.91
CA HIS A 177 -9.58 8.37 -17.53
C HIS A 177 -10.88 7.59 -17.40
N ALA A 178 -11.83 7.71 -18.34
CA ALA A 178 -13.13 7.05 -18.23
C ALA A 178 -13.04 5.52 -18.03
N PRO A 179 -12.25 4.76 -18.83
CA PRO A 179 -12.09 3.32 -18.58
C PRO A 179 -11.36 3.02 -17.27
N LEU A 180 -10.42 3.87 -16.83
CA LEU A 180 -9.70 3.69 -15.56
C LEU A 180 -10.62 3.89 -14.36
N ALA A 181 -11.45 4.94 -14.39
CA ALA A 181 -12.48 5.19 -13.39
C ALA A 181 -13.47 4.03 -13.29
N ALA A 182 -13.97 3.54 -14.43
CA ALA A 182 -14.84 2.36 -14.46
C ALA A 182 -14.16 1.09 -13.92
N ASN A 183 -12.85 0.94 -14.11
CA ASN A 183 -12.08 -0.21 -13.62
C ASN A 183 -11.98 -0.23 -12.08
N VAL A 184 -11.88 0.93 -11.44
CA VAL A 184 -11.67 1.02 -9.97
C VAL A 184 -12.96 1.22 -9.18
N ASP A 185 -13.97 1.89 -9.74
CA ASP A 185 -15.18 2.33 -9.01
C ASP A 185 -15.91 1.18 -8.30
N GLN A 186 -16.30 0.15 -9.05
CA GLN A 186 -17.02 -1.00 -8.52
C GLN A 186 -16.19 -1.79 -7.48
N PRO A 187 -14.94 -2.21 -7.76
CA PRO A 187 -14.08 -2.88 -6.78
C PRO A 187 -13.86 -2.13 -5.47
N VAL A 188 -13.61 -0.81 -5.52
CA VAL A 188 -13.41 0.02 -4.32
C VAL A 188 -14.68 0.05 -3.48
N ALA A 189 -15.83 0.25 -4.13
CA ALA A 189 -17.12 0.23 -3.45
C ALA A 189 -17.41 -1.15 -2.81
N ALA A 190 -17.02 -2.23 -3.48
CA ALA A 190 -17.13 -3.59 -2.94
C ALA A 190 -16.24 -3.80 -1.72
N LEU A 191 -14.97 -3.38 -1.80
CA LEU A 191 -14.01 -3.47 -0.69
C LEU A 191 -14.53 -2.77 0.57
N LEU A 192 -14.98 -1.52 0.45
CA LEU A 192 -15.52 -0.75 1.57
C LEU A 192 -16.74 -1.44 2.21
N LYS A 193 -17.65 -1.98 1.39
CA LYS A 193 -18.83 -2.71 1.86
C LYS A 193 -18.45 -4.01 2.56
N ASP A 194 -17.51 -4.76 1.99
CA ASP A 194 -17.06 -6.06 2.50
C ASP A 194 -16.30 -5.88 3.84
N LEU A 195 -15.40 -4.89 3.93
CA LEU A 195 -14.75 -4.51 5.20
C LEU A 195 -15.79 -4.13 6.26
N LYS A 196 -16.80 -3.33 5.90
CA LYS A 196 -17.87 -2.95 6.82
C LYS A 196 -18.70 -4.14 7.29
N GLN A 197 -19.10 -5.02 6.36
CA GLN A 197 -19.89 -6.22 6.68
C GLN A 197 -19.15 -7.19 7.62
N ARG A 198 -17.82 -7.21 7.53
CA ARG A 198 -16.95 -8.03 8.37
C ARG A 198 -16.55 -7.36 9.69
N GLY A 199 -16.95 -6.12 9.93
CA GLY A 199 -16.53 -5.34 11.09
C GLY A 199 -15.08 -4.86 11.05
N LEU A 200 -14.42 -4.97 9.89
CA LEU A 200 -13.02 -4.57 9.68
C LEU A 200 -12.88 -3.09 9.30
N LEU A 201 -13.96 -2.41 8.91
CA LEU A 201 -13.86 -1.00 8.54
C LEU A 201 -13.58 -0.10 9.76
N ASP A 202 -13.95 -0.55 10.96
CA ASP A 202 -13.74 0.23 12.18
C ASP A 202 -12.27 0.23 12.63
N ASP A 203 -11.50 -0.82 12.29
CA ASP A 203 -10.07 -0.98 12.62
C ASP A 203 -9.12 -0.88 11.41
N THR A 204 -9.67 -0.75 10.19
CA THR A 204 -8.91 -0.55 8.96
C THR A 204 -9.14 0.85 8.39
N LEU A 205 -8.05 1.60 8.20
CA LEU A 205 -8.06 2.85 7.46
C LEU A 205 -7.87 2.58 5.96
N VAL A 206 -8.87 2.93 5.15
CA VAL A 206 -8.76 2.93 3.69
C VAL A 206 -8.39 4.33 3.22
N VAL A 207 -7.29 4.42 2.48
CA VAL A 207 -6.78 5.66 1.89
C VAL A 207 -6.86 5.55 0.38
N TRP A 208 -7.57 6.46 -0.26
CA TRP A 208 -7.52 6.63 -1.71
C TRP A 208 -6.91 7.98 -2.01
N THR A 209 -5.85 7.95 -2.81
CA THR A 209 -5.02 9.12 -3.08
C THR A 209 -4.43 9.02 -4.47
N THR A 210 -4.04 10.18 -4.99
CA THR A 210 -3.20 10.35 -6.18
C THR A 210 -1.95 11.15 -5.78
N GLU A 211 -0.94 11.17 -6.65
CA GLU A 211 0.26 11.99 -6.48
C GLU A 211 0.01 13.48 -6.76
N PHE A 212 -0.91 13.77 -7.68
CA PHE A 212 -1.36 15.12 -8.05
C PHE A 212 -2.69 15.04 -8.84
N GLY A 213 -3.33 16.19 -9.02
CA GLY A 213 -4.49 16.36 -9.90
C GLY A 213 -4.10 16.77 -11.32
N ARG A 214 -5.10 17.12 -12.13
CA ARG A 214 -4.91 17.70 -13.48
C ARG A 214 -5.36 19.15 -13.52
N THR A 215 -4.62 19.99 -14.24
CA THR A 215 -4.93 21.43 -14.32
C THR A 215 -6.35 21.65 -14.83
N PRO A 216 -7.10 22.64 -14.31
CA PRO A 216 -8.43 22.95 -14.83
C PRO A 216 -8.38 23.62 -16.22
N PHE A 217 -7.18 23.96 -16.71
CA PHE A 217 -6.92 24.61 -18.00
C PHE A 217 -5.86 23.87 -18.84
N ASN A 218 -5.74 24.27 -20.11
CA ASN A 218 -4.62 23.95 -20.99
C ASN A 218 -4.18 25.23 -21.73
N ALA A 219 -2.89 25.35 -22.08
CA ALA A 219 -2.39 26.49 -22.87
C ALA A 219 -2.97 26.53 -24.30
N ALA A 220 -3.30 25.38 -24.88
CA ALA A 220 -3.93 25.28 -26.18
C ALA A 220 -5.48 25.24 -26.04
N PRO A 221 -6.23 26.15 -26.70
CA PRO A 221 -7.69 26.27 -26.52
C PRO A 221 -8.52 25.01 -26.87
N GLN A 222 -7.96 24.08 -27.64
CA GLN A 222 -8.64 22.87 -28.12
C GLN A 222 -7.93 21.59 -27.67
N ALA A 223 -7.03 21.68 -26.68
CA ALA A 223 -6.40 20.49 -26.13
C ALA A 223 -7.43 19.68 -25.32
N ALA A 224 -7.52 18.39 -25.63
CA ALA A 224 -8.38 17.45 -24.90
C ALA A 224 -7.74 16.99 -23.57
N GLY A 225 -6.41 17.09 -23.46
CA GLY A 225 -5.64 16.77 -22.25
C GLY A 225 -5.37 17.98 -21.36
N ARG A 226 -4.78 17.71 -20.19
CA ARG A 226 -4.43 18.72 -19.16
C ARG A 226 -2.97 18.54 -18.76
N GLU A 227 -2.45 19.37 -17.84
CA GLU A 227 -1.09 19.31 -17.27
C GLU A 227 -1.11 18.87 -15.79
N HIS A 228 0.06 18.57 -15.20
CA HIS A 228 0.19 18.19 -13.78
C HIS A 228 -0.28 19.32 -12.86
N HIS A 229 -1.05 18.99 -11.83
CA HIS A 229 -1.57 19.98 -10.90
C HIS A 229 -1.43 19.53 -9.44
N HIS A 230 -0.29 19.92 -8.86
CA HIS A 230 0.07 19.59 -7.48
C HIS A 230 -0.43 20.63 -6.46
N TRP A 231 -1.03 21.74 -6.92
CA TRP A 231 -1.51 22.81 -6.05
C TRP A 231 -2.80 22.44 -5.33
N VAL A 232 -3.74 21.82 -6.06
CA VAL A 232 -5.04 21.41 -5.52
C VAL A 232 -5.47 20.09 -6.13
N PHE A 233 -5.76 19.12 -5.28
CA PHE A 233 -6.33 17.85 -5.67
C PHE A 233 -7.02 17.18 -4.49
N SER A 234 -7.85 16.19 -4.77
CA SER A 234 -8.64 15.52 -3.75
C SER A 234 -8.09 14.13 -3.43
N SER A 235 -8.16 13.77 -2.16
CA SER A 235 -7.97 12.40 -1.66
C SER A 235 -9.09 12.13 -0.65
N TRP A 236 -9.37 10.87 -0.35
CA TRP A 236 -10.39 10.53 0.65
C TRP A 236 -9.91 9.41 1.57
N LEU A 237 -10.49 9.41 2.78
CA LEU A 237 -10.25 8.43 3.82
C LEU A 237 -11.58 7.77 4.21
N ALA A 238 -11.54 6.50 4.59
CA ALA A 238 -12.70 5.80 5.14
C ALA A 238 -12.26 4.79 6.21
N GLY A 239 -13.09 4.63 7.24
CA GLY A 239 -12.80 3.70 8.35
C GLY A 239 -11.75 4.24 9.32
N GLY A 240 -11.34 3.40 10.27
CA GLY A 240 -10.22 3.64 11.17
C GLY A 240 -10.29 4.96 11.97
N GLY A 241 -11.48 5.38 12.41
CA GLY A 241 -11.67 6.59 13.22
C GLY A 241 -11.84 7.91 12.45
N VAL A 242 -12.05 7.85 11.13
CA VAL A 242 -12.38 9.03 10.31
C VAL A 242 -13.86 9.36 10.41
N ARG A 243 -14.20 10.65 10.53
CA ARG A 243 -15.58 11.13 10.46
C ARG A 243 -16.12 11.00 9.04
N GLY A 244 -17.07 10.08 8.84
CA GLY A 244 -17.66 9.83 7.52
C GLY A 244 -18.68 10.89 7.08
N GLY A 245 -18.95 10.92 5.76
CA GLY A 245 -20.05 11.71 5.17
C GLY A 245 -19.77 13.21 5.09
N MET A 246 -18.51 13.62 5.04
CA MET A 246 -18.10 15.02 4.92
C MET A 246 -17.01 15.20 3.87
N SER A 247 -16.87 16.45 3.42
CA SER A 247 -15.72 16.95 2.66
C SER A 247 -15.01 18.00 3.51
N TRP A 248 -13.69 18.10 3.37
CA TRP A 248 -12.86 19.08 4.06
C TRP A 248 -11.86 19.69 3.09
N GLY A 249 -11.66 21.00 3.17
CA GLY A 249 -10.94 21.77 2.17
C GLY A 249 -11.82 22.15 0.97
N GLN A 250 -11.52 23.30 0.38
CA GLN A 250 -12.23 23.79 -0.80
C GLN A 250 -11.23 24.42 -1.78
N SER A 251 -11.36 24.11 -3.07
CA SER A 251 -10.67 24.84 -4.14
C SER A 251 -11.35 26.18 -4.42
N ASP A 252 -10.66 27.08 -5.09
CA ASP A 252 -11.30 28.23 -5.72
C ASP A 252 -12.33 27.80 -6.79
N ASP A 253 -13.10 28.78 -7.29
CA ASP A 253 -14.17 28.56 -8.27
C ASP A 253 -13.66 28.01 -9.61
N TYR A 254 -12.35 28.08 -9.86
CA TYR A 254 -11.70 27.61 -11.08
C TYR A 254 -10.96 26.29 -10.89
N GLY A 255 -10.81 25.81 -9.65
CA GLY A 255 -9.99 24.65 -9.30
C GLY A 255 -8.49 24.89 -9.46
N ILE A 256 -8.01 26.13 -9.36
CA ILE A 256 -6.60 26.49 -9.55
C ILE A 256 -5.83 26.49 -8.23
N ASP A 257 -6.39 27.09 -7.19
CA ASP A 257 -5.76 27.22 -5.88
C ASP A 257 -6.72 26.84 -4.74
N VAL A 258 -6.19 26.71 -3.52
CA VAL A 258 -6.97 26.41 -2.33
C VAL A 258 -7.70 27.67 -1.87
N ALA A 259 -9.02 27.59 -1.76
CA ALA A 259 -9.85 28.69 -1.24
C ALA A 259 -9.92 28.68 0.28
N SER A 260 -10.04 27.51 0.91
CA SER A 260 -10.14 27.39 2.37
C SER A 260 -9.82 25.99 2.88
N ASP A 261 -9.52 25.90 4.18
CA ASP A 261 -9.33 24.66 4.94
C ASP A 261 -8.29 23.70 4.34
N GLU A 262 -7.16 24.28 3.91
CA GLU A 262 -6.03 23.54 3.33
C GLU A 262 -5.57 22.38 4.22
N VAL A 263 -5.30 21.24 3.56
CA VAL A 263 -4.58 20.11 4.14
C VAL A 263 -3.32 19.88 3.33
N HIS A 264 -2.19 20.29 3.87
CA HIS A 264 -0.90 20.01 3.25
C HIS A 264 -0.61 18.50 3.30
N VAL A 265 0.16 17.96 2.34
CA VAL A 265 0.57 16.54 2.30
C VAL A 265 1.22 16.07 3.61
N HIS A 266 1.96 16.95 4.29
CA HIS A 266 2.52 16.65 5.62
C HIS A 266 1.45 16.46 6.70
N ASP A 267 0.37 17.23 6.66
CA ASP A 267 -0.75 17.14 7.59
C ASP A 267 -1.60 15.89 7.29
N PHE A 268 -1.78 15.57 6.01
CA PHE A 268 -2.42 14.33 5.58
C PHE A 268 -1.68 13.09 6.11
N HIS A 269 -0.36 13.04 5.93
CA HIS A 269 0.47 11.95 6.45
C HIS A 269 0.52 11.91 7.99
N ALA A 270 0.59 13.07 8.66
CA ALA A 270 0.52 13.14 10.11
C ALA A 270 -0.81 12.58 10.65
N THR A 271 -1.91 12.90 9.97
CA THR A 271 -3.25 12.44 10.33
C THR A 271 -3.41 10.94 10.11
N ILE A 272 -2.91 10.39 9.00
CA ILE A 272 -2.89 8.94 8.77
C ILE A 272 -2.11 8.23 9.88
N LEU A 273 -0.91 8.71 10.23
CA LEU A 273 -0.12 8.11 11.30
C LEU A 273 -0.85 8.19 12.65
N HIS A 274 -1.50 9.31 12.95
CA HIS A 274 -2.31 9.47 14.17
C HIS A 274 -3.45 8.45 14.25
N LEU A 275 -4.20 8.26 13.16
CA LEU A 275 -5.28 7.28 13.07
C LEU A 275 -4.78 5.84 13.26
N LEU A 276 -3.53 5.57 12.87
CA LEU A 276 -2.85 4.29 13.10
C LEU A 276 -2.24 4.17 14.53
N GLY A 277 -2.49 5.13 15.41
CA GLY A 277 -1.99 5.14 16.79
C GLY A 277 -0.51 5.53 16.91
N LEU A 278 0.08 6.13 15.88
CA LEU A 278 1.48 6.57 15.85
C LEU A 278 1.60 8.08 16.06
N ASP A 279 2.50 8.48 16.96
CA ASP A 279 2.93 9.87 17.05
C ASP A 279 3.94 10.15 15.93
N HIS A 280 3.51 10.88 14.91
CA HIS A 280 4.34 11.18 13.74
C HIS A 280 5.64 11.92 14.10
N THR A 281 5.67 12.63 15.23
CA THR A 281 6.85 13.38 15.67
C THR A 281 7.91 12.52 16.34
N ARG A 282 7.50 11.36 16.88
CA ARG A 282 8.35 10.40 17.60
C ARG A 282 8.74 9.20 16.75
N LEU A 283 8.02 8.90 15.67
CA LEU A 283 8.39 7.87 14.71
C LEU A 283 9.57 8.36 13.86
N THR A 284 10.78 8.17 14.38
CA THR A 284 12.02 8.66 13.77
C THR A 284 13.04 7.57 13.52
N TRP A 285 13.88 7.77 12.51
CA TRP A 285 15.05 6.92 12.23
C TRP A 285 16.30 7.78 12.03
N ARG A 286 17.38 7.42 12.73
CA ARG A 286 18.67 8.10 12.63
C ARG A 286 19.41 7.63 11.39
N ASN A 287 19.62 8.52 10.43
CA ASN A 287 20.41 8.26 9.22
C ASN A 287 21.31 9.47 8.92
N SER A 288 22.56 9.23 8.50
CA SER A 288 23.51 10.28 8.11
C SER A 288 23.60 11.49 9.08
N GLY A 289 23.51 11.23 10.39
CA GLY A 289 23.63 12.29 11.41
C GLY A 289 22.37 13.14 11.64
N ARG A 290 21.20 12.71 11.14
CA ARG A 290 19.91 13.37 11.39
C ARG A 290 18.82 12.34 11.68
N ASP A 291 17.86 12.73 12.53
CA ASP A 291 16.62 11.98 12.73
C ASP A 291 15.61 12.34 11.65
N TYR A 292 15.24 11.35 10.84
CA TYR A 292 14.24 11.47 9.79
C TYR A 292 12.89 10.97 10.30
N ARG A 293 11.81 11.56 9.81
CA ARG A 293 10.43 11.09 9.96
C ARG A 293 9.67 11.34 8.65
N LEU A 294 8.54 10.64 8.45
CA LEU A 294 7.74 10.75 7.22
C LEU A 294 7.31 12.19 6.89
N THR A 295 6.98 12.99 7.92
CA THR A 295 6.50 14.37 7.77
C THR A 295 7.62 15.43 7.81
N ASP A 296 8.88 15.01 7.72
CA ASP A 296 10.07 15.87 7.82
C ASP A 296 10.06 16.74 9.10
N VAL A 297 10.05 18.07 9.04
CA VAL A 297 9.89 18.96 10.21
C VAL A 297 8.49 19.57 10.31
N HIS A 298 7.57 19.13 9.45
CA HIS A 298 6.22 19.65 9.30
C HIS A 298 5.16 18.64 9.79
N GLY A 299 3.90 18.98 9.54
CA GLY A 299 2.73 18.16 9.82
C GLY A 299 2.05 18.57 11.12
N ARG A 300 0.75 18.82 11.04
CA ARG A 300 -0.20 18.79 12.16
C ARG A 300 -1.25 17.72 11.90
N VAL A 301 -1.83 17.18 12.97
CA VAL A 301 -3.00 16.31 12.84
C VAL A 301 -4.22 17.18 12.54
N VAL A 302 -4.98 16.81 11.51
CA VAL A 302 -6.24 17.46 11.13
C VAL A 302 -7.35 16.84 11.99
N HIS A 303 -7.53 17.37 13.19
CA HIS A 303 -8.51 16.84 14.15
C HIS A 303 -9.96 17.03 13.70
N GLU A 304 -10.20 17.97 12.79
CA GLU A 304 -11.53 18.33 12.29
C GLU A 304 -12.20 17.22 11.48
N ILE A 305 -11.41 16.27 10.95
CA ILE A 305 -11.89 15.12 10.16
C ILE A 305 -11.96 13.81 10.96
N LEU A 306 -11.69 13.85 12.26
CA LEU A 306 -11.70 12.67 13.14
C LEU A 306 -13.08 12.49 13.81
N SER A 307 -13.40 11.24 14.17
CA SER A 307 -14.66 10.86 14.83
C SER A 307 -14.67 11.08 16.34
#